data_AF-A0A673XV71-F1
#
_entry.id   AF-A0A673XV71-F1
#
_cell.length_a   1.000
_cell.length_b   1.000
_cell.length_c   1.000
_cell.angle_alpha   90.00
_cell.angle_beta   90.00
_cell.angle_gamma   90.00
#
_symmetry.space_group_name_H-M   'P 1'
#
loop_
_entity.id
_entity.type
_entity.pdbx_description
1 polymer ?
#
loop_
_entity_poly.entity_id
_entity_poly.type
_entity_poly.pdbx_seq_one_letter_code
_entity_poly.pdbx_strand_id
1 'polypeptide(L)'
;MPLLIMNRQGYSGENVSPRNISIGISGIGSPTTGLSEEDELDLKMELAKTEDEIQTLRQVLLAKEKYAMDIKRQLGMGPFSEIKQNLSKGWQEVQTSNAYLTASATLEDISQSNVYKRTQESISNAGQMTSAALSTVGVAISRRLGDMRALPLPSPPRPSLGHSISVPAMSMRHSNTFKSF
;
A
#
# COMPACT_ATOMS: atom_id res chain seq x y z
N MET A 1 -40.21 -39.11 -4.17
CA MET A 1 -39.99 -37.66 -4.28
C MET A 1 -38.99 -37.40 -5.40
N PRO A 2 -39.42 -37.17 -6.66
CA PRO A 2 -38.48 -36.85 -7.73
C PRO A 2 -38.14 -35.35 -7.78
N LEU A 3 -36.90 -35.07 -8.17
CA LEU A 3 -36.24 -33.78 -8.28
C LEU A 3 -36.75 -32.97 -9.48
N LEU A 4 -37.11 -31.71 -9.26
CA LEU A 4 -37.44 -30.76 -10.32
C LEU A 4 -36.15 -30.06 -10.80
N ILE A 5 -35.67 -30.49 -11.96
CA ILE A 5 -34.62 -29.83 -12.72
C ILE A 5 -35.18 -28.51 -13.27
N MET A 6 -34.70 -27.38 -12.78
CA MET A 6 -35.04 -26.06 -13.35
C MET A 6 -34.08 -25.75 -14.51
N ASN A 7 -34.63 -25.86 -15.72
CA ASN A 7 -34.02 -25.51 -16.99
C ASN A 7 -33.71 -24.00 -17.04
N ARG A 8 -32.45 -23.64 -17.29
CA ARG A 8 -31.98 -22.26 -17.46
C ARG A 8 -31.86 -21.99 -18.97
N GLN A 9 -32.93 -21.49 -19.58
CA GLN A 9 -32.89 -21.05 -20.98
C GLN A 9 -32.51 -19.56 -21.05
N GLY A 10 -31.50 -19.26 -21.86
CA GLY A 10 -30.89 -17.94 -22.01
C GLY A 10 -31.82 -16.89 -22.60
N TYR A 11 -31.57 -15.64 -22.22
CA TYR A 11 -32.05 -14.45 -22.90
C TYR A 11 -31.25 -14.28 -24.20
N SER A 12 -31.78 -14.78 -25.31
CA SER A 12 -31.37 -14.40 -26.66
C SER A 12 -32.29 -13.30 -27.16
N GLY A 13 -31.71 -12.17 -27.56
CA GLY A 13 -32.45 -11.05 -28.13
C GLY A 13 -33.14 -11.44 -29.43
N GLU A 14 -34.45 -11.21 -29.50
CA GLU A 14 -35.21 -11.24 -30.74
C GLU A 14 -35.67 -9.83 -31.11
N ASN A 15 -35.23 -9.45 -32.30
CA ASN A 15 -35.60 -8.27 -33.07
C ASN A 15 -37.13 -8.22 -33.23
N VAL A 16 -37.79 -7.17 -32.73
CA VAL A 16 -39.22 -6.94 -33.02
C VAL A 16 -39.32 -5.89 -34.11
N SER A 17 -39.64 -6.36 -35.33
CA SER A 17 -39.91 -5.55 -36.51
C SER A 17 -41.13 -4.64 -36.29
N PRO A 18 -41.12 -3.37 -36.76
CA PRO A 18 -42.28 -2.49 -36.60
C PRO A 18 -43.45 -2.97 -37.47
N ARG A 19 -44.53 -3.42 -36.84
CA ARG A 19 -45.78 -3.73 -37.52
C ARG A 19 -46.40 -2.44 -38.07
N ASN A 20 -46.62 -2.45 -39.38
CA ASN A 20 -47.48 -1.51 -40.12
C ASN A 20 -48.82 -1.33 -39.42
N ILE A 21 -49.15 -0.08 -39.05
CA ILE A 21 -50.50 0.31 -38.65
C ILE A 21 -51.23 0.70 -39.93
N SER A 22 -52.14 -0.17 -40.37
CA SER A 22 -53.07 0.13 -41.47
C SER A 22 -54.05 1.19 -41.01
N ILE A 23 -53.93 2.41 -41.53
CA ILE A 23 -54.91 3.49 -41.33
C ILE A 23 -56.00 3.31 -42.38
N GLY A 24 -57.17 2.92 -41.91
CA GLY A 24 -58.38 2.93 -42.70
C GLY A 24 -59.58 2.66 -41.82
N ILE A 25 -60.32 3.72 -41.48
CA ILE A 25 -61.78 3.79 -41.61
C ILE A 25 -62.21 5.25 -41.39
N SER A 26 -62.76 5.80 -42.46
CA SER A 26 -63.57 7.01 -42.49
C SER A 26 -64.92 6.70 -41.82
N GLY A 27 -65.38 7.55 -40.90
CA GLY A 27 -66.72 7.39 -40.34
C GLY A 27 -67.03 8.26 -39.12
N ILE A 28 -67.68 9.40 -39.40
CA ILE A 28 -68.76 10.00 -38.59
C ILE A 28 -68.33 10.95 -37.44
N GLY A 29 -68.55 12.24 -37.70
CA GLY A 29 -69.34 13.11 -36.82
C GLY A 29 -68.68 13.62 -35.54
N SER A 30 -68.23 14.88 -35.56
CA SER A 30 -68.26 15.74 -34.37
C SER A 30 -69.71 15.85 -33.86
N PRO A 31 -69.93 15.81 -32.55
CA PRO A 31 -70.13 17.08 -31.88
C PRO A 31 -69.17 17.21 -30.69
N THR A 32 -68.48 18.33 -30.66
CA THR A 32 -68.12 19.03 -29.43
C THR A 32 -69.41 19.33 -28.65
N THR A 33 -69.97 18.33 -27.97
CA THR A 33 -70.81 18.56 -26.79
C THR A 33 -69.84 18.99 -25.71
N GLY A 34 -69.86 20.28 -25.35
CA GLY A 34 -69.14 20.77 -24.19
C GLY A 34 -69.49 19.89 -23.00
N LEU A 35 -68.45 19.42 -22.30
CA LEU A 35 -68.64 18.75 -21.02
C LEU A 35 -69.53 19.65 -20.17
N SER A 36 -70.55 19.09 -19.51
CA SER A 36 -71.28 19.85 -18.49
C SER A 36 -70.25 20.34 -17.47
N GLU A 37 -70.43 21.55 -16.91
CA GLU A 37 -69.51 22.07 -15.90
C GLU A 37 -69.28 21.09 -14.75
N GLU A 38 -70.30 20.27 -14.44
CA GLU A 38 -70.25 19.21 -13.45
C GLU A 38 -69.36 18.02 -13.87
N ASP A 39 -69.44 17.55 -15.12
CA ASP A 39 -68.58 16.48 -15.64
C ASP A 39 -67.11 16.91 -15.68
N GLU A 40 -66.84 18.18 -16.01
CA GLU A 40 -65.47 18.73 -16.01
C GLU A 40 -64.89 18.80 -14.59
N LEU A 41 -65.72 19.16 -13.59
CA LEU A 41 -65.31 19.19 -12.19
C LEU A 41 -65.02 17.78 -11.65
N ASP A 42 -65.87 16.80 -11.98
CA ASP A 42 -65.67 15.39 -11.60
C ASP A 42 -64.36 14.83 -12.17
N LEU A 43 -64.09 15.08 -13.45
CA LEU A 43 -62.83 14.67 -14.08
C LEU A 43 -61.61 15.31 -13.43
N LYS A 44 -61.68 16.59 -13.04
CA LYS A 44 -60.59 17.27 -12.31
C LYS A 44 -60.37 16.64 -10.93
N MET A 45 -61.44 16.26 -10.24
CA MET A 45 -61.34 15.60 -8.94
C MET A 45 -60.74 14.19 -9.05
N GLU A 46 -61.16 13.41 -10.05
CA GLU A 46 -60.60 12.08 -10.31
C GLU A 46 -59.13 12.15 -10.74
N LEU A 47 -58.77 13.14 -11.55
CA LEU A 47 -57.38 13.40 -11.92
C LEU A 47 -56.54 13.71 -10.69
N ALA A 48 -56.97 14.63 -9.82
CA ALA A 48 -56.26 14.98 -8.59
C ALA A 48 -56.06 13.75 -7.69
N LYS A 49 -57.10 12.93 -7.51
CA LYS A 49 -57.02 11.68 -6.75
C LYS A 49 -56.01 10.70 -7.36
N THR A 50 -55.99 10.58 -8.69
CA THR A 50 -55.04 9.71 -9.41
C THR A 50 -53.61 10.23 -9.27
N GLU A 51 -53.39 11.54 -9.31
CA GLU A 51 -52.09 12.16 -9.07
C GLU A 51 -51.56 11.88 -7.66
N ASP A 52 -52.43 11.93 -6.64
CA ASP A 52 -52.10 11.59 -5.26
C ASP A 52 -51.76 10.10 -5.09
N GLU A 53 -52.49 9.20 -5.76
CA GLU A 53 -52.18 7.78 -5.78
C GLU A 53 -50.81 7.53 -6.44
N ILE A 54 -50.54 8.18 -7.58
CA ILE A 54 -49.23 8.11 -8.25
C ILE A 54 -48.11 8.56 -7.32
N GLN A 55 -48.30 9.67 -6.59
CA GLN A 55 -47.33 10.15 -5.61
C GLN A 55 -47.09 9.12 -4.50
N THR A 56 -48.17 8.56 -3.95
CA THR A 56 -48.10 7.52 -2.92
C THR A 56 -47.36 6.28 -3.41
N LEU A 57 -47.68 5.81 -4.62
CA LEU A 57 -47.02 4.65 -5.23
C LEU A 57 -45.53 4.89 -5.46
N ARG A 58 -45.13 6.10 -5.87
CA ARG A 58 -43.71 6.47 -5.98
C ARG A 58 -43.00 6.39 -4.63
N GLN A 59 -43.61 6.91 -3.57
CA GLN A 59 -43.03 6.83 -2.22
C GLN A 59 -42.88 5.38 -1.74
N VAL A 60 -43.91 4.56 -1.96
CA VAL A 60 -43.86 3.13 -1.64
C VAL A 60 -42.76 2.43 -2.43
N LEU A 61 -42.64 2.72 -3.72
CA LEU A 61 -41.60 2.15 -4.57
C LEU A 61 -40.20 2.51 -4.05
N LEU A 62 -39.94 3.80 -3.79
CA LEU A 62 -38.67 4.26 -3.22
C LEU A 62 -38.35 3.55 -1.89
N ALA A 63 -39.35 3.37 -1.03
CA ALA A 63 -39.17 2.64 0.22
C ALA A 63 -38.82 1.16 0.00
N LYS A 64 -39.43 0.51 -1.01
CA LYS A 64 -39.14 -0.88 -1.38
C LYS A 64 -37.76 -1.03 -2.03
N GLU A 65 -37.37 -0.11 -2.90
CA GLU A 65 -36.03 -0.07 -3.51
C GLU A 65 -34.95 0.06 -2.43
N LYS A 66 -35.14 0.96 -1.48
CA LYS A 66 -34.27 1.10 -0.31
C LYS A 66 -34.18 -0.19 0.49
N TYR A 67 -35.31 -0.80 0.82
CA TYR A 67 -35.36 -2.06 1.55
C TYR A 67 -34.65 -3.20 0.81
N ALA A 68 -34.82 -3.29 -0.51
CA ALA A 68 -34.12 -4.27 -1.32
C ALA A 68 -32.60 -4.05 -1.32
N MET A 69 -32.14 -2.80 -1.40
CA MET A 69 -30.72 -2.45 -1.25
C MET A 69 -30.18 -2.86 0.13
N ASP A 70 -30.95 -2.63 1.19
CA ASP A 70 -30.58 -3.01 2.55
C ASP A 70 -30.45 -4.53 2.70
N ILE A 71 -31.39 -5.32 2.16
CA ILE A 71 -31.28 -6.78 2.11
C ILE A 71 -30.03 -7.21 1.34
N LYS A 72 -29.79 -6.65 0.15
CA LYS A 72 -28.58 -6.96 -0.65
C LYS A 72 -27.30 -6.71 0.14
N ARG A 73 -27.23 -5.60 0.88
CA ARG A 73 -26.10 -5.28 1.75
C ARG A 73 -25.92 -6.31 2.88
N GLN A 74 -27.01 -6.70 3.55
CA GLN A 74 -26.97 -7.75 4.60
C GLN A 74 -26.52 -9.11 4.05
N LEU A 75 -26.94 -9.45 2.83
CA LEU A 75 -26.50 -10.66 2.14
C LEU A 75 -25.08 -10.56 1.57
N GLY A 76 -24.41 -9.41 1.70
CA GLY A 76 -23.08 -9.21 1.14
C GLY A 76 -23.06 -9.17 -0.39
N MET A 77 -24.14 -8.73 -1.04
CA MET A 77 -24.26 -8.47 -2.48
C MET A 77 -24.20 -6.96 -2.79
N GLY A 78 -23.34 -6.24 -2.08
CA GLY A 78 -23.12 -4.80 -2.31
C GLY A 78 -21.95 -4.57 -3.26
N PRO A 79 -21.82 -3.37 -3.87
CA PRO A 79 -20.69 -3.04 -4.75
C PRO A 79 -19.31 -3.33 -4.13
N PHE A 80 -19.19 -3.18 -2.81
CA PHE A 80 -17.95 -3.44 -2.08
C PHE A 80 -17.59 -4.93 -1.97
N SER A 81 -18.58 -5.83 -1.93
CA SER A 81 -18.27 -7.27 -1.82
C SER A 81 -17.70 -7.83 -3.12
N GLU A 82 -18.19 -7.36 -4.27
CA GLU A 82 -17.64 -7.65 -5.58
C GLU A 82 -16.20 -7.13 -5.71
N ILE A 83 -15.95 -5.88 -5.30
CA ILE A 83 -14.58 -5.30 -5.29
C ILE A 83 -13.65 -6.13 -4.40
N LYS A 84 -14.07 -6.45 -3.17
CA LYS A 84 -13.27 -7.28 -2.25
C LYS A 84 -12.97 -8.65 -2.85
N GLN A 85 -13.96 -9.29 -3.47
CA GLN A 85 -13.79 -10.61 -4.07
C GLN A 85 -12.83 -10.56 -5.27
N ASN A 86 -12.99 -9.59 -6.17
CA ASN A 86 -12.14 -9.42 -7.34
C ASN A 86 -10.69 -9.08 -6.95
N LEU A 87 -10.50 -8.22 -5.95
CA LEU A 87 -9.17 -7.88 -5.44
C LEU A 87 -8.50 -9.08 -4.77
N SER A 88 -9.21 -9.80 -3.91
CA SER A 88 -8.69 -11.02 -3.27
C SER A 88 -8.28 -12.06 -4.29
N LYS A 89 -9.08 -12.26 -5.35
CA LYS A 89 -8.74 -13.16 -6.44
C LYS A 89 -7.52 -12.67 -7.23
N GLY A 90 -7.52 -11.42 -7.70
CA GLY A 90 -6.40 -10.86 -8.45
C GLY A 90 -5.08 -10.89 -7.67
N TRP A 91 -5.12 -10.66 -6.36
CA TRP A 91 -3.95 -10.79 -5.50
C TRP A 91 -3.46 -12.24 -5.40
N GLN A 92 -4.37 -13.19 -5.18
CA GLN A 92 -4.04 -14.61 -5.16
C GLN A 92 -3.47 -15.08 -6.51
N GLU A 93 -4.04 -14.63 -7.62
CA GLU A 93 -3.57 -14.91 -8.97
C GLU A 93 -2.16 -14.37 -9.20
N VAL A 94 -1.83 -13.17 -8.70
CA VAL A 94 -0.47 -12.63 -8.75
C VAL A 94 0.49 -13.50 -7.94
N GLN A 95 0.13 -13.87 -6.70
CA GLN A 95 0.98 -14.70 -5.83
C GLN A 95 1.20 -16.12 -6.38
N THR A 96 0.23 -16.66 -7.10
CA THR A 96 0.31 -18.00 -7.71
C THR A 96 0.78 -17.97 -9.16
N SER A 97 0.99 -16.77 -9.74
CA SER A 97 1.43 -16.63 -11.11
C SER A 97 2.82 -17.25 -11.29
N ASN A 98 3.02 -17.91 -12.43
CA ASN A 98 4.32 -18.48 -12.79
C ASN A 98 5.41 -17.41 -12.80
N ALA A 99 5.11 -16.18 -13.22
CA ALA A 99 6.07 -15.07 -13.19
C ALA A 99 6.53 -14.75 -11.76
N TYR A 100 5.60 -14.66 -10.79
CA TYR A 100 5.94 -14.43 -9.38
C TYR A 100 6.70 -15.62 -8.79
N LEU A 101 6.22 -16.85 -9.01
CA LEU A 101 6.88 -18.06 -8.51
C LEU A 101 8.29 -18.22 -9.09
N THR A 102 8.46 -18.05 -10.40
CA THR A 102 9.78 -18.07 -11.05
C THR A 102 10.67 -16.93 -10.57
N ALA A 103 10.16 -15.71 -10.41
CA ALA A 103 10.94 -14.60 -9.87
C ALA A 103 11.38 -14.86 -8.42
N SER A 104 10.49 -15.38 -7.57
CA SER A 104 10.83 -15.72 -6.18
C SER A 104 11.83 -16.88 -6.09
N ALA A 105 11.67 -17.91 -6.92
CA ALA A 105 12.58 -19.04 -6.98
C ALA A 105 13.96 -18.65 -7.53
N THR A 106 14.01 -17.81 -8.56
CA THR A 106 15.29 -17.29 -9.10
C THR A 106 15.97 -16.37 -8.12
N LEU A 107 15.24 -15.55 -7.36
CA LEU A 107 15.82 -14.70 -6.31
C LEU A 107 16.42 -15.55 -5.17
N GLU A 108 15.73 -16.61 -4.76
CA GLU A 108 16.25 -17.58 -3.79
C GLU A 108 17.49 -18.28 -4.34
N ASP A 109 17.47 -18.73 -5.59
CA ASP A 109 18.60 -19.39 -6.23
C ASP A 109 19.82 -18.47 -6.34
N ILE A 110 19.62 -17.20 -6.71
CA ILE A 110 20.68 -16.18 -6.74
C ILE A 110 21.24 -15.94 -5.35
N SER A 111 20.38 -15.79 -4.33
CA SER A 111 20.77 -15.61 -2.93
C SER A 111 21.57 -16.79 -2.38
N GLN A 112 21.18 -18.01 -2.72
CA GLN A 112 21.87 -19.24 -2.31
C GLN A 112 23.09 -19.55 -3.16
N SER A 113 23.25 -18.90 -4.31
CA SER A 113 24.32 -19.17 -5.26
C SER A 113 25.70 -18.96 -4.62
N ASN A 114 26.64 -19.82 -5.02
CA ASN A 114 28.03 -19.71 -4.60
C ASN A 114 28.66 -18.37 -5.03
N VAL A 115 28.21 -17.78 -6.15
CA VAL A 115 28.73 -16.49 -6.63
C VAL A 115 28.31 -15.35 -5.69
N TYR A 116 27.05 -15.31 -5.28
CA TYR A 116 26.56 -14.31 -4.32
C TYR A 116 27.22 -14.48 -2.95
N LYS A 117 27.21 -15.70 -2.39
CA LYS A 117 27.84 -16.01 -1.10
C LYS A 117 29.33 -15.71 -1.10
N ARG A 118 30.08 -16.12 -2.13
CA ARG A 118 31.52 -15.82 -2.24
C ARG A 118 31.79 -14.32 -2.36
N THR A 119 30.92 -13.58 -3.04
CA THR A 119 31.04 -12.11 -3.12
C THR A 119 30.77 -11.46 -1.76
N GLN A 120 29.71 -11.89 -1.08
CA GLN A 120 29.38 -11.43 0.27
C GLN A 120 30.48 -11.78 1.27
N GLU A 121 31.02 -12.99 1.24
CA GLU A 121 32.16 -13.43 2.03
C GLU A 121 33.41 -12.62 1.70
N SER A 122 33.73 -12.40 0.42
CA SER A 122 34.90 -11.62 0.00
C SER A 122 34.82 -10.15 0.45
N ILE A 123 33.65 -9.52 0.29
CA ILE A 123 33.40 -8.15 0.76
C ILE A 123 33.46 -8.08 2.28
N SER A 124 32.84 -9.03 2.98
CA SER A 124 32.88 -9.12 4.45
C SER A 124 34.32 -9.30 4.95
N ASN A 125 35.07 -10.22 4.34
CA ASN A 125 36.47 -10.48 4.66
C ASN A 125 37.34 -9.25 4.39
N ALA A 126 37.22 -8.63 3.22
CA ALA A 126 37.95 -7.41 2.90
C ALA A 126 37.57 -6.25 3.84
N GLY A 127 36.30 -6.14 4.20
CA GLY A 127 35.79 -5.17 5.16
C GLY A 127 36.35 -5.37 6.56
N GLN A 128 36.42 -6.61 7.04
CA GLN A 128 37.05 -6.93 8.33
C GLN A 128 38.56 -6.65 8.31
N MET A 129 39.26 -7.06 7.25
CA MET A 129 40.70 -6.80 7.11
C MET A 129 41.02 -5.30 7.06
N THR A 130 40.22 -4.53 6.33
CA THR A 130 40.35 -3.07 6.27
C THR A 130 39.99 -2.41 7.60
N SER A 131 38.92 -2.87 8.27
CA SER A 131 38.52 -2.37 9.59
C SER A 131 39.60 -2.63 10.65
N ALA A 132 40.23 -3.80 10.60
CA ALA A 132 41.36 -4.14 11.48
C ALA A 132 42.58 -3.25 11.21
N ALA A 133 42.89 -2.99 9.93
CA ALA A 133 43.97 -2.08 9.55
C ALA A 133 43.71 -0.64 10.00
N LEU A 134 42.50 -0.12 9.78
CA LEU A 134 42.10 1.22 10.23
C LEU A 134 42.11 1.35 11.75
N SER A 135 41.63 0.34 12.47
CA SER A 135 41.71 0.29 13.93
C SER A 135 43.16 0.35 14.42
N THR A 136 44.06 -0.41 13.79
CA THR A 136 45.49 -0.42 14.12
C THR A 136 46.14 0.95 13.90
N VAL A 137 45.85 1.60 12.77
CA VAL A 137 46.33 2.95 12.48
C VAL A 137 45.74 3.98 13.46
N GLY A 138 44.45 3.87 13.77
CA GLY A 138 43.76 4.73 14.76
C GLY A 138 44.34 4.59 16.16
N VAL A 139 44.67 3.38 16.60
CA VAL A 139 45.36 3.11 17.87
C VAL A 139 46.77 3.69 17.87
N ALA A 140 47.54 3.55 16.79
CA ALA A 140 48.89 4.13 16.69
C ALA A 140 48.87 5.67 16.77
N ILE A 141 47.90 6.32 16.11
CA ILE A 141 47.70 7.77 16.16
C ILE A 141 47.25 8.21 17.56
N SER A 142 46.27 7.51 18.15
CA SER A 142 45.77 7.81 19.49
C SER A 142 46.87 7.67 20.55
N ARG A 143 47.74 6.68 20.40
CA ARG A 143 48.90 6.46 21.26
C ARG A 143 49.93 7.57 21.10
N ARG A 144 50.28 7.96 19.87
CA ARG A 144 51.16 9.11 19.61
C ARG A 144 50.63 10.41 20.23
N LEU A 145 49.33 10.67 20.12
CA LEU A 145 48.69 11.85 20.69
C LEU A 145 48.64 11.80 22.22
N GLY A 146 48.37 10.62 22.80
CA GLY A 146 48.43 10.39 24.24
C GLY A 146 49.83 10.63 24.81
N ASP A 147 50.87 10.08 24.16
CA ASP A 147 52.27 10.26 24.57
C ASP A 147 52.69 11.74 24.54
N MET A 148 52.25 12.51 23.54
CA MET A 148 52.52 13.97 23.49
C MET A 148 51.83 14.74 24.62
N ARG A 149 50.63 14.33 25.02
CA ARG A 149 49.89 14.93 26.15
C ARG A 149 50.43 14.49 27.51
N ALA A 150 51.14 13.37 27.57
CA ALA A 150 51.77 12.85 28.78
C ALA A 150 53.16 13.47 29.06
N LEU A 151 53.63 14.41 28.24
CA LEU A 151 54.83 15.20 28.57
C LEU A 151 54.57 16.03 29.84
N PRO A 152 55.45 15.98 30.86
CA PRO A 152 55.30 16.80 32.05
C PRO A 152 55.23 18.28 31.65
N LEU A 153 54.15 18.96 32.01
CA LEU A 153 54.08 20.40 31.85
C LEU A 153 55.28 21.02 32.60
N PRO A 154 56.03 21.96 31.99
CA PRO A 154 57.09 22.64 32.68
C PRO A 154 56.46 23.35 33.88
N SER A 155 56.91 22.96 35.08
CA SER A 155 56.46 23.60 36.31
C SER A 155 56.76 25.09 36.20
N PRO A 156 55.82 25.99 36.55
CA PRO A 156 56.13 27.42 36.59
C PRO A 156 57.29 27.66 37.57
N PRO A 157 58.21 28.61 37.29
CA PRO A 157 59.38 28.83 38.12
C PRO A 157 58.93 29.19 39.54
N ARG A 158 59.28 28.36 40.52
CA ARG A 158 59.15 28.72 41.95
C ARG A 158 60.22 29.78 42.26
N PRO A 159 59.86 30.93 42.85
CA PRO A 159 60.87 31.83 43.40
C PRO A 159 61.42 31.19 44.69
N SER A 160 62.62 30.59 44.62
CA SER A 160 63.30 30.05 45.80
C SER A 160 64.03 31.18 46.52
N LEU A 161 63.42 31.64 47.60
CA LEU A 161 64.04 32.43 48.63
C LEU A 161 65.06 31.55 49.39
N GLY A 162 66.35 31.86 49.26
CA GLY A 162 67.35 31.55 50.28
C GLY A 162 68.12 30.22 50.18
N HIS A 163 69.45 30.39 50.10
CA HIS A 163 70.51 29.59 50.74
C HIS A 163 71.11 28.36 50.02
N SER A 164 72.37 28.61 49.61
CA SER A 164 73.59 27.81 49.80
C SER A 164 73.83 26.51 49.03
N ILE A 165 74.75 26.63 48.05
CA ILE A 165 75.93 25.78 47.79
C ILE A 165 75.70 24.26 47.75
N SER A 166 75.72 23.69 46.54
CA SER A 166 76.34 22.38 46.31
C SER A 166 76.80 22.24 44.85
N VAL A 167 78.07 21.88 44.68
CA VAL A 167 78.81 21.72 43.41
C VAL A 167 78.70 20.24 42.96
N PRO A 168 78.76 19.91 41.65
CA PRO A 168 78.00 18.81 41.05
C PRO A 168 78.74 17.47 40.98
N ALA A 169 77.99 16.36 40.95
CA ALA A 169 78.52 15.04 40.60
C ALA A 169 78.15 14.69 39.14
N MET A 170 79.15 14.70 38.26
CA MET A 170 79.09 14.08 36.94
C MET A 170 79.12 12.56 37.12
N SER A 171 78.18 11.84 36.52
CA SER A 171 78.38 10.43 36.19
C SER A 171 78.13 10.23 34.70
N MET A 172 79.23 10.26 33.95
CA MET A 172 79.32 9.66 32.63
C MET A 172 79.24 8.14 32.80
N ARG A 173 78.23 7.49 32.22
CA ARG A 173 78.46 6.17 31.58
C ARG A 173 77.38 5.74 30.58
N HIS A 174 77.71 6.01 29.32
CA HIS A 174 77.48 5.25 28.09
C HIS A 174 77.15 3.75 28.24
N SER A 175 76.17 3.28 27.45
CA SER A 175 76.36 2.15 26.52
C SER A 175 75.24 2.09 25.49
N ASN A 176 75.59 2.27 24.21
CA ASN A 176 74.77 1.84 23.08
C ASN A 176 74.82 0.31 23.01
N THR A 177 73.67 -0.37 23.08
CA THR A 177 73.59 -1.78 22.71
C THR A 177 72.70 -1.91 21.48
N PHE A 178 73.38 -1.98 20.35
CA PHE A 178 72.88 -2.42 19.07
C PHE A 178 72.78 -3.95 19.08
N LYS A 179 71.60 -4.50 18.74
CA LYS A 179 71.47 -5.87 18.24
C LYS A 179 70.37 -5.91 17.18
N SER A 180 70.79 -5.85 15.92
CA SER A 180 70.06 -6.32 14.76
C SER A 180 70.39 -7.79 14.50
N PHE A 181 69.36 -8.59 14.25
CA PHE A 181 69.17 -9.64 13.24
C PHE A 181 68.11 -10.60 13.76
#